data_AF-A0A820LS12-F1
#
_entry.id   AF-A0A820LS12-F1
#
_cell.length_a   1.000
_cell.length_b   1.000
_cell.length_c   1.000
_cell.angle_alpha   90.00
_cell.angle_beta   90.00
_cell.angle_gamma   90.00
#
_symmetry.space_group_name_H-M   'P 1'
#
loop_
_entity.id
_entity.type
_entity.pdbx_description
1 polymer ?
#
loop_
_entity_poly.entity_id
_entity_poly.type
_entity_poly.pdbx_seq_one_letter_code
_entity_poly.pdbx_strand_id
1 'polypeptide(L)'
;FYYLFAGLEKEDLNYFHLNDPETYRILKDPSGEKVFPNQTDFDHCRQMFNTQKNIMKRMGFTDKDINIVFTILSAILHLTNIQFTRDDETDGVYIEDEYPLEVVCTLLALDQEMLTMALISTFSITKGEHVISLKN
;
A
#
# COMPACT_ATOMS: atom_id res chain seq x y z
N PHE A 1 -0.10 -8.49 -6.03
CA PHE A 1 -0.95 -7.33 -6.33
C PHE A 1 -1.89 -7.60 -7.49
N TYR A 2 -1.43 -7.99 -8.67
CA TYR A 2 -2.29 -8.34 -9.82
C TYR A 2 -3.45 -9.28 -9.48
N TYR A 3 -3.16 -10.37 -8.77
CA TYR A 3 -4.18 -11.32 -8.33
C TYR A 3 -5.19 -10.69 -7.36
N LEU A 4 -4.77 -9.74 -6.52
CA LEU A 4 -5.65 -9.03 -5.60
C LEU A 4 -6.69 -8.22 -6.38
N PHE A 5 -6.24 -7.44 -7.37
CA PHE A 5 -7.14 -6.64 -8.22
C PHE A 5 -8.07 -7.49 -9.08
N ALA A 6 -7.58 -8.61 -9.62
CA ALA A 6 -8.42 -9.49 -10.44
C ALA A 6 -9.38 -10.36 -9.61
N GLY A 7 -9.06 -10.58 -8.34
CA GLY A 7 -9.69 -11.60 -7.50
C GLY A 7 -10.65 -11.09 -6.44
N LEU A 8 -10.49 -9.85 -5.97
CA LEU A 8 -11.42 -9.22 -5.05
C LEU A 8 -12.71 -8.79 -5.77
N GLU A 9 -13.82 -8.91 -5.06
CA GLU A 9 -15.09 -8.37 -5.53
C GLU A 9 -15.12 -6.84 -5.33
N LYS A 10 -16.04 -6.16 -6.02
CA LYS A 10 -16.08 -4.68 -6.04
C LYS A 10 -16.24 -4.09 -4.64
N GLU A 11 -17.04 -4.72 -3.79
CA GLU A 11 -17.27 -4.32 -2.41
C GLU A 11 -15.98 -4.40 -1.59
N ASP A 12 -15.18 -5.45 -1.78
CA ASP A 12 -13.90 -5.61 -1.11
C ASP A 12 -12.86 -4.60 -1.63
N LEU A 13 -12.81 -4.36 -2.94
CA LEU A 13 -11.96 -3.32 -3.52
C LEU A 13 -12.26 -1.95 -2.89
N ASN A 14 -13.53 -1.59 -2.78
CA ASN A 14 -13.95 -0.35 -2.13
C ASN A 14 -13.56 -0.31 -0.64
N TYR A 15 -13.75 -1.43 0.09
CA TYR A 15 -13.36 -1.54 1.49
C TYR A 15 -11.86 -1.28 1.70
N PHE A 16 -11.02 -1.75 0.77
CA PHE A 16 -9.58 -1.51 0.80
C PHE A 16 -9.13 -0.21 0.12
N HIS A 17 -10.08 0.64 -0.28
CA HIS A 17 -9.84 1.87 -1.04
C HIS A 17 -9.03 1.62 -2.33
N LEU A 18 -9.20 0.46 -2.95
CA LEU A 18 -8.48 0.05 -4.15
C LEU A 18 -9.17 0.58 -5.42
N ASN A 19 -8.49 1.47 -6.13
CA ASN A 19 -8.91 1.99 -7.44
C ASN A 19 -8.35 1.15 -8.60
N ASP A 20 -8.33 1.67 -9.82
CA ASP A 20 -7.70 0.97 -10.95
C ASP A 20 -6.22 0.67 -10.66
N PRO A 21 -5.71 -0.52 -11.02
CA PRO A 21 -4.35 -0.92 -10.68
C PRO A 21 -3.28 0.01 -11.27
N GLU A 22 -3.54 0.66 -12.41
CA GLU A 22 -2.66 1.65 -13.04
C GLU A 22 -2.48 2.94 -12.21
N THR A 23 -3.34 3.19 -11.21
CA THR A 23 -3.20 4.33 -10.30
C THR A 23 -2.11 4.13 -9.24
N TYR A 24 -1.59 2.91 -9.10
CA TYR A 24 -0.56 2.58 -8.12
C TYR A 24 0.83 2.62 -8.74
N ARG A 25 1.74 3.39 -8.14
CA ARG A 25 3.08 3.65 -8.68
C ARG A 25 3.87 2.38 -8.99
N ILE A 26 3.74 1.35 -8.16
CA ILE A 26 4.45 0.07 -8.34
C ILE A 26 3.87 -0.82 -9.44
N LEU A 27 2.66 -0.55 -9.92
CA LEU A 27 1.98 -1.34 -10.95
C LEU A 27 1.89 -0.62 -12.29
N LYS A 28 2.00 0.71 -12.27
CA LYS A 28 1.95 1.54 -13.47
C LYS A 28 3.11 1.24 -14.40
N ASP A 29 2.80 0.85 -15.63
CA ASP A 29 3.80 0.73 -16.69
C ASP A 29 4.17 2.12 -17.23
N PRO A 30 5.46 2.48 -17.36
CA PRO A 30 5.89 3.77 -17.93
C PRO A 30 5.44 4.01 -19.37
N SER A 31 5.20 2.94 -20.15
CA SER A 31 4.66 3.00 -21.51
C SER A 31 3.15 3.22 -21.57
N GLY A 32 2.45 3.16 -20.43
CA GLY A 32 1.00 3.35 -20.33
C GLY A 32 0.19 2.10 -20.68
N GLU A 33 0.82 0.93 -20.79
CA GLU A 33 0.12 -0.34 -20.95
C GLU A 33 -0.77 -0.64 -19.74
N LYS A 34 -1.93 -1.25 -20.03
CA LYS A 34 -2.85 -1.73 -18.99
C LYS A 34 -2.22 -2.90 -18.25
N VAL A 35 -2.43 -2.92 -16.93
CA VAL A 35 -2.03 -4.01 -16.05
C VAL A 35 -2.66 -5.34 -16.48
N PHE A 36 -3.88 -5.29 -17.03
CA PHE A 36 -4.53 -6.42 -17.67
C PHE A 36 -4.78 -6.08 -19.16
N PRO A 37 -3.91 -6.52 -20.07
CA PRO A 37 -4.00 -6.16 -21.50
C PRO A 37 -5.28 -6.70 -22.17
N ASN A 38 -5.81 -7.81 -21.67
CA ASN A 38 -7.03 -8.44 -22.19
C ASN A 38 -7.76 -9.24 -21.09
N GLN A 39 -8.97 -9.70 -21.42
CA GLN A 39 -9.81 -10.46 -20.49
C GLN A 39 -9.18 -11.81 -20.09
N THR A 40 -8.42 -12.45 -20.97
CA THR A 40 -7.76 -13.73 -20.68
C THR A 40 -6.72 -13.58 -19.56
N ASP A 41 -5.92 -12.52 -19.59
CA ASP A 41 -4.93 -12.23 -18.54
C ASP A 41 -5.60 -11.91 -17.19
N PHE A 42 -6.71 -11.16 -17.22
CA PHE A 42 -7.53 -10.89 -16.04
C PHE A 42 -8.10 -12.18 -15.44
N ASP A 43 -8.72 -13.02 -16.25
CA ASP A 43 -9.34 -14.28 -15.82
C ASP A 43 -8.30 -15.26 -15.27
N HIS A 44 -7.12 -15.31 -15.89
CA HIS A 44 -5.98 -16.08 -15.37
C HIS A 44 -5.55 -15.58 -13.98
N CYS A 45 -5.39 -14.27 -13.81
CA CYS A 45 -5.06 -13.68 -12.50
C CYS A 45 -6.14 -13.96 -11.44
N ARG A 46 -7.42 -13.89 -11.82
CA ARG A 46 -8.55 -14.23 -10.94
C ARG A 46 -8.54 -15.71 -10.54
N GLN A 47 -8.21 -16.61 -11.46
CA GLN A 47 -8.06 -18.04 -11.15
C GLN A 47 -6.89 -18.28 -10.19
N MET A 48 -5.77 -17.61 -10.41
CA MET A 48 -4.59 -17.71 -9.54
C MET A 48 -4.86 -17.15 -8.14
N PHE A 49 -5.63 -16.06 -8.03
CA PHE A 49 -6.10 -15.54 -6.74
C PHE A 49 -6.89 -16.58 -5.95
N ASN A 50 -7.90 -17.18 -6.58
CA ASN A 50 -8.74 -18.20 -5.93
C ASN A 50 -7.93 -19.43 -5.53
N THR A 51 -6.97 -19.83 -6.37
CA THR A 51 -6.05 -20.93 -6.07
C THR A 51 -5.21 -20.63 -4.83
N GLN A 52 -4.60 -19.45 -4.76
CA GLN A 52 -3.77 -19.05 -3.61
C GLN A 52 -4.60 -18.91 -2.33
N LYS A 53 -5.79 -18.30 -2.40
CA LYS A 53 -6.72 -18.18 -1.27
C LYS A 53 -7.10 -19.57 -0.74
N ASN A 54 -7.38 -20.53 -1.62
CA ASN A 54 -7.69 -21.91 -1.23
C ASN A 54 -6.49 -22.62 -0.60
N ILE A 55 -5.27 -22.38 -1.09
CA ILE A 55 -4.04 -22.91 -0.47
C ILE A 55 -3.89 -22.38 0.95
N MET A 56 -4.06 -21.07 1.17
CA MET A 56 -4.02 -20.47 2.50
C MET A 56 -5.02 -21.13 3.46
N LYS A 57 -6.28 -21.33 3.02
CA LYS A 57 -7.29 -22.04 3.82
C LYS A 57 -6.87 -23.46 4.17
N ARG A 58 -6.28 -24.20 3.22
CA ARG A 58 -5.76 -25.56 3.47
C ARG A 58 -4.59 -25.58 4.44
N MET A 59 -3.79 -24.52 4.47
CA MET A 59 -2.70 -24.33 5.43
C MET A 59 -3.19 -23.91 6.82
N GLY A 60 -4.50 -23.73 7.02
CA GLY A 60 -5.11 -23.40 8.31
C GLY A 60 -5.34 -21.92 8.53
N PHE A 61 -5.17 -21.06 7.52
CA PHE A 61 -5.51 -19.64 7.64
C PHE A 61 -7.02 -19.48 7.71
N THR A 62 -7.48 -18.73 8.71
CA THR A 62 -8.89 -18.33 8.81
C THR A 62 -9.21 -17.25 7.79
N ASP A 63 -10.51 -17.00 7.54
CA ASP A 63 -10.92 -15.87 6.68
C ASP A 63 -10.42 -14.53 7.24
N LYS A 64 -10.28 -14.41 8.57
CA LYS A 64 -9.69 -13.25 9.23
C LYS A 64 -8.20 -13.10 8.88
N ASP A 65 -7.43 -14.18 8.94
CA ASP A 65 -5.99 -14.14 8.60
C ASP A 65 -5.77 -13.78 7.13
N ILE A 66 -6.61 -14.31 6.23
CA ILE A 66 -6.59 -13.96 4.81
C ILE A 66 -6.94 -12.49 4.60
N ASN A 67 -7.96 -11.98 5.30
CA ASN A 67 -8.33 -10.56 5.25
C ASN A 67 -7.20 -9.66 5.76
N ILE A 68 -6.45 -10.06 6.80
CA ILE A 68 -5.25 -9.36 7.26
C ILE A 68 -4.19 -9.31 6.16
N VAL A 69 -3.97 -10.42 5.44
CA VAL A 69 -3.03 -10.42 4.29
C VAL A 69 -3.47 -9.43 3.21
N PHE A 70 -4.77 -9.39 2.88
CA PHE A 70 -5.29 -8.41 1.91
C PHE A 70 -5.18 -6.97 2.41
N THR A 71 -5.40 -6.74 3.70
CA THR A 71 -5.22 -5.44 4.36
C THR A 71 -3.78 -4.97 4.22
N ILE A 72 -2.80 -5.83 4.54
CA ILE A 72 -1.37 -5.51 4.42
C ILE A 72 -0.99 -5.22 2.95
N LEU A 73 -1.43 -6.06 2.01
CA LEU A 73 -1.14 -5.85 0.58
C LEU A 73 -1.73 -4.52 0.08
N SER A 74 -2.94 -4.18 0.50
CA SER A 74 -3.60 -2.93 0.13
C SER A 74 -2.90 -1.71 0.75
N ALA A 75 -2.48 -1.81 2.01
CA ALA A 75 -1.69 -0.77 2.66
C ALA A 75 -0.34 -0.54 1.95
N ILE A 76 0.34 -1.62 1.50
CA ILE A 76 1.58 -1.49 0.71
C ILE A 76 1.33 -0.72 -0.60
N LEU A 77 0.22 -1.00 -1.29
CA LEU A 77 -0.14 -0.27 -2.51
C LEU A 77 -0.31 1.23 -2.23
N HIS A 78 -1.06 1.60 -1.19
CA HIS A 78 -1.26 3.01 -0.81
C HIS A 78 0.02 3.68 -0.33
N LEU A 79 0.87 3.00 0.43
CA LEU A 79 2.18 3.49 0.85
C LEU A 79 3.05 3.91 -0.34
N THR A 80 2.98 3.17 -1.45
CA THR A 80 3.78 3.49 -2.66
C THR A 80 3.30 4.74 -3.38
N ASN A 81 2.09 5.20 -3.09
CA ASN A 81 1.52 6.41 -3.64
C ASN A 81 1.81 7.66 -2.82
N ILE A 82 2.32 7.53 -1.59
CA ILE A 82 2.79 8.67 -0.78
C ILE A 82 3.92 9.38 -1.54
N GLN A 83 3.81 10.70 -1.65
CA GLN A 83 4.79 11.57 -2.30
C GLN A 83 5.40 12.52 -1.28
N PHE A 84 6.72 12.61 -1.32
CA PHE A 84 7.50 13.49 -0.47
C PHE A 84 8.03 14.63 -1.32
N THR A 85 7.78 15.86 -0.88
CA THR A 85 8.21 17.09 -1.54
C THR A 85 9.13 17.85 -0.60
N ARG A 86 10.19 18.46 -1.15
CA ARG A 86 11.13 19.26 -0.35
C ARG A 86 10.46 20.53 0.15
N ASP A 87 10.72 20.86 1.39
CA ASP A 87 10.39 22.15 1.99
C ASP A 87 11.57 23.10 1.84
N ASP A 88 11.40 24.15 1.02
CA ASP A 88 12.43 25.15 0.75
C ASP A 88 12.75 26.04 1.97
N GLU A 89 11.85 26.12 2.95
CA GLU A 89 12.06 26.93 4.17
C GLU A 89 12.80 26.17 5.26
N THR A 90 12.53 24.86 5.40
CA THR A 90 13.09 24.04 6.50
C THR A 90 14.22 23.10 6.07
N ASP A 91 14.53 23.03 4.77
CA ASP A 91 15.46 22.05 4.17
C ASP A 91 15.05 20.57 4.42
N GLY A 92 13.81 20.34 4.83
CA GLY A 92 13.23 19.02 5.08
C GLY A 92 12.34 18.53 3.95
N VAL A 93 11.51 17.53 4.24
CA VAL A 93 10.47 17.03 3.34
C VAL A 93 9.11 16.98 4.02
N TYR A 94 8.05 17.22 3.26
CA TYR A 94 6.66 17.05 3.68
C TYR A 94 5.91 16.12 2.74
N ILE A 95 4.75 15.65 3.18
CA ILE A 95 3.85 14.80 2.38
C ILE A 95 2.90 15.71 1.60
N GLU A 96 2.88 15.59 0.27
CA GLU A 96 2.06 16.48 -0.59
C GLU A 96 0.57 16.13 -0.57
N ASP A 97 0.25 14.84 -0.69
CA ASP A 97 -1.12 14.31 -0.62
C ASP A 97 -1.22 13.37 0.59
N GLU A 98 -2.03 13.77 1.57
CA GLU A 98 -2.26 12.99 2.79
C GLU A 98 -3.27 11.85 2.60
N TYR A 99 -4.05 11.82 1.51
CA TYR A 99 -5.08 10.78 1.33
C TYR A 99 -4.52 9.35 1.34
N PRO A 100 -3.43 9.01 0.61
CA PRO A 100 -2.82 7.68 0.70
C PRO A 100 -2.33 7.35 2.12
N LEU A 101 -1.84 8.35 2.86
CA LEU A 101 -1.40 8.19 4.25
C LEU A 101 -2.60 7.89 5.18
N GLU A 102 -3.70 8.64 5.07
CA GLU A 102 -4.94 8.42 5.82
C GLU A 102 -5.48 7.00 5.62
N VAL A 103 -5.48 6.53 4.37
CA VAL A 103 -5.94 5.18 4.03
C VAL A 103 -5.01 4.12 4.66
N VAL A 104 -3.69 4.31 4.60
CA VAL A 104 -2.74 3.39 5.26
C VAL A 104 -2.98 3.34 6.75
N CYS A 105 -3.17 4.49 7.40
CA CYS A 105 -3.45 4.57 8.83
C CYS A 105 -4.74 3.84 9.20
N THR A 106 -5.79 4.01 8.38
CA THR A 106 -7.07 3.31 8.54
C THR A 106 -6.91 1.81 8.43
N LEU A 107 -6.24 1.32 7.37
CA LEU A 107 -6.06 -0.11 7.12
C LEU A 107 -5.19 -0.79 8.19
N LEU A 108 -4.13 -0.12 8.65
CA LEU A 108 -3.19 -0.68 9.60
C LEU A 108 -3.49 -0.32 11.07
N ALA A 109 -4.58 0.42 11.30
CA ALA A 109 -4.95 0.96 12.61
C ALA A 109 -3.79 1.71 13.29
N LEU A 110 -3.13 2.58 12.53
CA LEU A 110 -2.02 3.42 12.98
C LEU A 110 -2.49 4.85 13.26
N ASP A 111 -1.76 5.53 14.13
CA ASP A 111 -1.89 6.97 14.31
C ASP A 111 -1.20 7.72 13.16
N GLN A 112 -1.91 8.69 12.57
CA GLN A 112 -1.45 9.42 11.39
C GLN A 112 -0.26 10.33 11.70
N GLU A 113 -0.27 11.02 12.84
CA GLU A 113 0.84 11.89 13.25
C GLU A 113 2.12 11.07 13.47
N MET A 114 1.99 9.92 14.14
CA MET A 114 3.10 8.98 14.35
C MET A 114 3.65 8.44 13.03
N LEU A 115 2.78 8.07 12.08
CA LEU A 115 3.23 7.56 10.78
C LEU A 115 3.90 8.65 9.95
N THR A 116 3.33 9.87 9.90
CA THR A 116 3.94 11.03 9.24
C THR A 116 5.34 11.26 9.79
N MET A 117 5.47 11.39 11.12
CA MET A 117 6.77 11.61 11.76
C MET A 117 7.75 10.49 11.44
N ALA A 118 7.34 9.22 11.46
CA ALA A 118 8.20 8.09 11.09
C ALA A 118 8.66 8.14 9.62
N LEU A 119 7.82 8.69 8.73
CA LEU A 119 8.13 8.79 7.30
C LEU A 119 9.05 9.97 6.99
N ILE A 120 8.85 11.13 7.61
CA ILE A 120 9.60 12.36 7.31
C ILE A 120 10.80 12.62 8.23
N SER A 121 10.96 11.84 9.31
CA SER A 121 12.09 11.98 10.22
C SER A 121 13.03 10.78 10.22
N THR A 122 14.28 11.02 10.58
CA THR A 122 15.30 10.03 10.90
C THR A 122 15.56 10.09 12.40
N PHE A 123 15.36 8.97 13.08
CA PHE A 123 15.75 8.80 14.47
C PHE A 123 17.16 8.21 14.54
N SER A 124 18.06 8.87 15.26
CA SER A 124 19.43 8.39 15.47
C SER A 124 19.84 8.54 16.94
N ILE A 125 20.68 7.63 17.42
CA ILE A 125 21.26 7.71 18.77
C ILE A 125 22.74 8.05 18.63
N THR A 126 23.13 9.23 19.10
CA THR A 126 24.52 9.68 19.09
C THR A 126 24.99 9.89 20.51
N LYS A 127 26.04 9.16 20.93
CA LYS A 127 26.62 9.24 22.29
C LYS A 127 25.62 9.03 23.45
N GLY A 128 24.54 8.27 23.20
CA GLY A 128 23.49 8.02 24.20
C GLY A 128 22.37 9.05 24.23
N GLU A 129 22.44 10.08 23.38
CA GLU A 129 21.35 11.06 23.19
C GLU A 129 20.46 10.68 22.01
N HIS A 130 19.15 10.87 22.18
CA HIS A 130 18.14 10.67 21.15
C HIS A 130 18.04 11.91 20.26
N VAL A 131 18.37 11.79 18.97
CA VAL A 131 18.31 12.89 18.00
C VAL A 131 17.28 12.54 16.93
N ILE A 132 16.24 13.36 16.80
CA ILE A 132 15.26 13.31 15.70
C ILE A 132 15.62 14.44 14.73
N SER A 133 15.88 14.10 13.47
CA SER A 133 16.12 15.06 12.38
C SER A 133 15.09 14.83 11.30
N LEU A 134 14.62 15.87 10.61
CA LEU A 134 13.86 15.69 9.37
C LEU A 134 14.77 15.05 8.30
N LYS A 135 14.17 14.30 7.37
CA LYS A 135 14.85 13.76 6.19
C LYS A 135 15.05 14.89 5.18
N ASN A 136 16.27 14.97 4.65
CA ASN A 136 16.68 15.91 3.60
C ASN A 136 16.54 15.28 2.21
#